data_AF-A0A453G1S0-F1
#
_entry.id   AF-A0A453G1S0-F1
#
_cell.length_a   1.000
_cell.length_b   1.000
_cell.length_c   1.000
_cell.angle_alpha   90.00
_cell.angle_beta   90.00
_cell.angle_gamma   90.00
#
_symmetry.space_group_name_H-M   'P 1'
#
loop_
_entity.id
_entity.type
_entity.pdbx_description
1 polymer ?
#
loop_
_entity_poly.entity_id
_entity_poly.type
_entity_poly.pdbx_seq_one_letter_code
_entity_poly.pdbx_strand_id
1 'polypeptide(L)'
;WDGVPSLARNPSQKGMGMAKAGAAKVSEVSSILGRAGTVGLGKAVDVLDTLGSSMTNLNPSSGFGSGATTKGNKISILAFEVANTIVKGCNLMRALSKESVKHLKEVVLHSEGVQNLVAKDMDELLKIAAADKREELKVFSTEVIRFGNRCKDPQWHNLDRYFDKFGSF
;
A
#
# COMPACT_ATOMS: atom_id res chain seq x y z
N TRP A 1 35.98 -35.28 -48.90
CA TRP A 1 34.81 -34.81 -49.67
C TRP A 1 33.61 -35.09 -48.79
N ASP A 2 32.69 -34.20 -48.44
CA ASP A 2 32.54 -32.77 -48.73
C ASP A 2 31.53 -32.16 -47.74
N GLY A 3 31.73 -30.87 -47.44
CA GLY A 3 30.64 -29.90 -47.48
C GLY A 3 29.78 -29.70 -46.24
N VAL A 4 30.25 -28.90 -45.29
CA VAL A 4 29.37 -28.07 -44.44
C VAL A 4 29.46 -26.62 -44.94
N PRO A 5 28.37 -25.97 -45.37
CA PRO A 5 28.40 -24.59 -45.81
C PRO A 5 28.45 -23.59 -44.64
N SER A 6 29.30 -22.57 -44.80
CA SER A 6 29.40 -21.37 -43.98
C SER A 6 28.36 -20.34 -44.39
N LEU A 7 27.62 -19.74 -43.44
CA LEU A 7 27.08 -18.39 -43.62
C LEU A 7 27.06 -17.57 -42.30
N ALA A 8 27.71 -16.41 -42.41
CA ALA A 8 27.40 -15.10 -41.83
C ALA A 8 27.43 -14.90 -40.30
N ARG A 9 28.55 -14.29 -39.90
CA ARG A 9 28.83 -13.61 -38.63
C ARG A 9 28.32 -12.15 -38.71
N ASN A 10 27.39 -11.76 -37.84
CA ASN A 10 27.06 -10.35 -37.57
C ASN A 10 27.81 -9.88 -36.30
N PRO A 11 28.62 -8.80 -36.37
CA PRO A 11 29.18 -8.19 -35.15
C PRO A 11 28.22 -7.18 -34.53
N SER A 12 27.96 -7.37 -33.24
CA SER A 12 27.33 -6.40 -32.35
C SER A 12 28.33 -5.30 -31.99
N GLN A 13 27.95 -4.03 -32.18
CA GLN A 13 28.76 -2.86 -31.82
C GLN A 13 28.56 -2.50 -30.34
N LYS A 14 29.65 -2.49 -29.55
CA LYS A 14 29.76 -1.70 -28.33
C LYS A 14 31.24 -1.48 -27.96
N GLY A 15 31.67 -0.22 -27.85
CA GLY A 15 33.00 0.10 -27.30
C GLY A 15 33.50 1.52 -27.59
N MET A 16 33.34 2.39 -26.59
CA MET A 16 34.18 3.52 -26.13
C MET A 16 35.08 4.30 -27.11
N GLY A 17 34.97 5.64 -27.09
CA GLY A 17 36.00 6.53 -27.64
C GLY A 17 35.79 8.01 -27.30
N MET A 18 36.71 8.55 -26.51
CA MET A 18 36.84 9.97 -26.10
C MET A 18 37.73 10.72 -27.10
N ALA A 19 37.31 11.89 -27.61
CA ALA A 19 38.19 12.93 -28.19
C ALA A 19 37.39 14.23 -28.37
N LYS A 20 37.71 15.31 -27.64
CA LYS A 20 38.67 16.40 -27.89
C LYS A 20 38.02 17.66 -28.47
N ALA A 21 38.31 18.77 -27.79
CA ALA A 21 37.94 20.14 -28.12
C ALA A 21 38.86 20.75 -29.20
N GLY A 22 38.33 21.75 -29.91
CA GLY A 22 39.10 22.68 -30.73
C GLY A 22 38.23 23.64 -31.55
N ALA A 23 38.27 24.93 -31.15
CA ALA A 23 38.23 26.21 -31.91
C ALA A 23 37.47 26.33 -33.26
N ALA A 24 36.98 27.48 -33.74
CA ALA A 24 36.63 28.82 -33.26
C ALA A 24 36.05 29.59 -34.49
N LYS A 25 35.32 30.70 -34.24
CA LYS A 25 35.02 31.85 -35.13
C LYS A 25 33.85 31.76 -36.13
N VAL A 26 32.80 32.59 -35.91
CA VAL A 26 32.30 33.75 -36.71
C VAL A 26 31.37 34.55 -35.74
N SER A 27 31.70 35.75 -35.23
CA SER A 27 31.62 37.13 -35.77
C SER A 27 30.20 37.72 -35.93
N GLU A 28 29.84 38.62 -34.99
CA GLU A 28 29.03 39.86 -35.05
C GLU A 28 27.64 39.82 -35.77
N VAL A 29 26.53 40.28 -35.17
CA VAL A 29 26.22 41.69 -34.84
C VAL A 29 25.19 41.80 -33.70
N SER A 30 25.44 42.76 -32.81
CA SER A 30 24.58 43.25 -31.73
C SER A 30 23.21 43.75 -32.21
N SER A 31 22.15 43.42 -31.47
CA SER A 31 21.04 44.35 -31.31
C SER A 31 20.27 44.09 -30.00
N ILE A 32 20.35 45.09 -29.12
CA ILE A 32 19.31 45.58 -28.21
C ILE A 32 18.71 44.61 -27.17
N LEU A 33 19.34 44.67 -26.00
CA LEU A 33 18.74 44.57 -24.67
C LEU A 33 17.35 45.23 -24.60
N GLY A 34 16.30 44.42 -24.72
CA GLY A 34 14.90 44.78 -24.54
C GLY A 34 14.34 44.17 -23.27
N ARG A 35 14.14 45.02 -22.27
CA ARG A 35 13.40 44.90 -21.02
C ARG A 35 12.42 43.70 -20.87
N ALA A 36 12.60 43.00 -19.75
CA ALA A 36 11.71 41.99 -19.19
C ALA A 36 10.25 42.45 -18.96
N GLY A 37 9.31 41.50 -18.93
CA GLY A 37 7.99 41.72 -18.33
C GLY A 37 6.89 40.70 -18.66
N THR A 38 6.98 39.48 -18.12
CA THR A 38 5.91 38.79 -17.34
C THR A 38 4.44 38.72 -17.82
N VAL A 39 4.08 38.81 -19.10
CA VAL A 39 2.63 38.79 -19.48
C VAL A 39 2.01 37.39 -19.65
N GLY A 40 2.78 36.30 -19.57
CA GLY A 40 2.31 34.93 -19.87
C GLY A 40 1.97 34.03 -18.66
N LEU A 41 2.44 34.36 -17.46
CA LEU A 41 2.23 33.54 -16.25
C LEU A 41 0.97 33.93 -15.46
N GLY A 42 0.54 35.20 -15.57
CA GLY A 42 -0.60 35.73 -14.83
C GLY A 42 -1.91 34.99 -15.10
N LYS A 43 -2.23 34.72 -16.37
CA LYS A 43 -3.48 34.02 -16.73
C LYS A 43 -3.53 32.56 -16.26
N ALA A 44 -2.39 31.89 -16.08
CA ALA A 44 -2.36 30.52 -15.57
C ALA A 44 -2.46 30.48 -14.03
N VAL A 45 -1.92 31.50 -13.34
CA VAL A 45 -2.09 31.69 -11.89
C VAL A 45 -3.52 32.09 -11.56
N ASP A 46 -4.15 32.98 -12.33
CA ASP A 46 -5.53 33.42 -12.09
C ASP A 46 -6.56 32.27 -12.20
N VAL A 47 -6.32 31.30 -13.11
CA VAL A 47 -7.14 30.08 -13.21
C VAL A 47 -6.90 29.17 -11.99
N LEU A 48 -5.67 29.11 -11.47
CA LEU A 48 -5.34 28.36 -10.26
C LEU A 48 -6.01 28.96 -9.01
N ASP A 49 -6.04 30.29 -8.90
CA ASP A 49 -6.74 31.01 -7.81
C ASP A 49 -8.26 30.88 -7.92
N THR A 50 -8.81 30.80 -9.14
CA THR A 50 -10.26 30.62 -9.37
C THR A 50 -10.72 29.18 -9.12
N LEU A 51 -9.89 28.17 -9.38
CA LEU A 51 -10.15 26.77 -8.98
C LEU A 51 -9.86 26.52 -7.49
N GLY A 52 -8.85 27.19 -6.91
CA GLY A 52 -8.49 27.09 -5.50
C GLY A 52 -9.50 27.73 -4.53
N SER A 53 -10.24 28.74 -4.98
CA SER A 53 -11.24 29.45 -4.15
C SER A 53 -12.60 28.74 -4.04
N SER A 54 -12.88 27.71 -4.86
CA SER A 54 -14.15 26.96 -4.84
C SER A 54 -14.30 25.93 -3.69
N MET A 55 -13.42 25.90 -2.69
CA MET A 55 -13.57 25.05 -1.50
C MET A 55 -13.54 25.83 -0.17
N THR A 56 -14.21 26.99 -0.07
CA THR A 56 -14.32 27.69 1.22
C THR A 56 -15.70 28.30 1.51
N ASN A 57 -16.78 27.79 0.94
CA ASN A 57 -18.12 28.27 1.31
C ASN A 57 -19.09 27.14 1.67
N LEU A 58 -18.85 26.54 2.83
CA LEU A 58 -19.90 25.87 3.61
C LEU A 58 -20.38 26.86 4.65
N ASN A 59 -21.33 27.70 4.27
CA ASN A 59 -22.10 28.47 5.23
C ASN A 59 -22.99 27.49 6.03
N PRO A 60 -22.85 27.36 7.37
CA PRO A 60 -23.72 26.50 8.17
C PRO A 60 -25.04 27.21 8.57
N SER A 61 -25.32 28.40 8.05
CA SER A 61 -26.41 29.26 8.54
C SER A 61 -27.75 29.14 7.79
N SER A 62 -28.13 27.97 7.29
CA SER A 62 -29.50 27.74 6.83
C SER A 62 -30.12 26.56 7.57
N GLY A 63 -31.12 26.86 8.39
CA GLY A 63 -31.63 26.03 9.46
C GLY A 63 -32.04 24.62 9.05
N PHE A 64 -31.49 23.65 9.77
CA PHE A 64 -32.15 22.39 10.10
C PHE A 64 -31.46 21.79 11.34
N GLY A 65 -32.17 21.73 12.47
CA GLY A 65 -31.84 20.90 13.64
C GLY A 65 -30.52 21.18 14.37
N SER A 66 -30.60 21.65 15.62
CA SER A 66 -29.50 21.56 16.58
C SER A 66 -29.21 20.07 16.86
N GLY A 67 -28.14 19.56 16.26
CA GLY A 67 -27.58 18.24 16.50
C GLY A 67 -26.06 18.38 16.55
N ALA A 68 -25.47 17.92 17.65
CA ALA A 68 -24.05 18.08 18.00
C ALA A 68 -23.10 18.05 16.80
N THR A 69 -22.29 19.10 16.65
CA THR A 69 -21.17 19.13 15.71
C THR A 69 -20.11 18.13 16.15
N THR A 70 -20.24 16.88 15.74
CA THR A 70 -19.11 15.95 15.75
C THR A 70 -18.08 16.52 14.79
N LYS A 71 -17.05 17.16 15.34
CA LYS A 71 -15.82 17.56 14.64
C LYS A 71 -15.42 16.41 13.73
N GLY A 72 -15.62 16.57 12.43
CA GLY A 72 -15.44 15.52 11.43
C GLY A 72 -13.98 15.08 11.43
N ASN A 73 -13.68 13.97 12.09
CA ASN A 73 -12.42 13.28 11.89
C ASN A 73 -12.35 12.92 10.40
N LYS A 74 -11.31 13.40 9.70
CA LYS A 74 -11.08 13.11 8.28
C LYS A 74 -11.14 11.58 8.08
N ILE A 75 -12.16 11.12 7.36
CA ILE A 75 -12.48 9.69 7.14
C ILE A 75 -11.35 8.97 6.39
N SER A 76 -10.48 9.72 5.68
CA SER A 76 -9.39 9.15 4.88
C SER A 76 -8.41 8.32 5.70
N ILE A 77 -8.03 8.72 6.91
CA ILE A 77 -7.10 7.93 7.75
C ILE A 77 -7.77 6.63 8.20
N LEU A 78 -9.05 6.68 8.56
CA LEU A 78 -9.80 5.52 9.02
C LEU A 78 -10.04 4.51 7.88
N ALA A 79 -10.26 4.96 6.65
CA ALA A 79 -10.49 4.09 5.50
C ALA A 79 -9.29 3.19 5.18
N PHE A 80 -8.06 3.71 5.26
CA PHE A 80 -6.85 2.91 5.07
C PHE A 80 -6.63 1.90 6.20
N GLU A 81 -6.91 2.28 7.45
CA GLU A 81 -6.85 1.35 8.57
C GLU A 81 -7.85 0.20 8.39
N VAL A 82 -9.09 0.52 8.00
CA VAL A 82 -10.12 -0.49 7.72
C VAL A 82 -9.70 -1.38 6.56
N ALA A 83 -9.16 -0.82 5.48
CA ALA A 83 -8.66 -1.60 4.35
C ALA A 83 -7.53 -2.56 4.78
N ASN A 84 -6.59 -2.10 5.59
CA ASN A 84 -5.52 -2.95 6.14
C ASN A 84 -6.09 -4.08 6.99
N THR A 85 -7.10 -3.80 7.83
CA THR A 85 -7.75 -4.84 8.65
C THR A 85 -8.54 -5.83 7.80
N ILE A 86 -9.21 -5.40 6.73
CA ILE A 86 -9.85 -6.31 5.77
C ILE A 86 -8.82 -7.24 5.15
N VAL A 87 -7.66 -6.71 4.70
CA VAL A 87 -6.57 -7.52 4.16
C VAL A 87 -6.05 -8.53 5.19
N LYS A 88 -5.84 -8.10 6.45
CA LYS A 88 -5.48 -9.01 7.55
C LYS A 88 -6.52 -10.13 7.72
N GLY A 89 -7.81 -9.80 7.71
CA GLY A 89 -8.89 -10.78 7.80
C GLY A 89 -8.88 -11.77 6.64
N CYS A 90 -8.72 -11.30 5.41
CA CYS A 90 -8.61 -12.16 4.22
C CYS A 90 -7.41 -13.13 4.31
N ASN A 91 -6.26 -12.64 4.75
CA ASN A 91 -5.07 -13.47 4.92
C ASN A 91 -5.26 -14.52 6.01
N LEU A 92 -5.90 -14.14 7.13
CA LEU A 92 -6.21 -15.07 8.21
C LEU A 92 -7.20 -16.16 7.76
N MET A 93 -8.27 -15.79 7.06
CA MET A 93 -9.22 -16.76 6.48
C MET A 93 -8.54 -17.71 5.50
N ARG A 94 -7.63 -17.20 4.66
CA ARG A 94 -6.86 -18.02 3.73
C ARG A 94 -5.91 -18.97 4.46
N ALA A 95 -5.21 -18.51 5.48
CA ALA A 95 -4.28 -19.31 6.27
C ALA A 95 -5.02 -20.43 7.05
N LEU A 96 -6.26 -20.18 7.47
CA LEU A 96 -7.12 -21.13 8.18
C LEU A 96 -7.98 -22.00 7.25
N SER A 97 -7.84 -21.89 5.93
CA SER A 97 -8.60 -22.71 4.99
C SER A 97 -8.25 -24.19 5.14
N LYS A 98 -9.16 -25.08 4.72
CA LYS A 98 -8.93 -26.53 4.78
C LYS A 98 -7.66 -26.93 4.02
N GLU A 99 -7.44 -26.32 2.87
CA GLU A 99 -6.29 -26.56 2.00
C GLU A 99 -4.99 -26.10 2.68
N SER A 100 -4.98 -24.90 3.27
CA SER A 100 -3.81 -24.36 3.97
C SER A 100 -3.48 -25.18 5.22
N VAL A 101 -4.49 -25.56 6.02
CA VAL A 101 -4.30 -26.40 7.21
C VAL A 101 -3.84 -27.80 6.83
N LYS A 102 -4.38 -28.38 5.75
CA LYS A 102 -3.92 -29.67 5.21
C LYS A 102 -2.46 -29.58 4.78
N HIS A 103 -2.11 -28.55 4.00
CA HIS A 103 -0.74 -28.34 3.55
C HIS A 103 0.23 -28.13 4.72
N LEU A 104 -0.16 -27.35 5.74
CA LEU A 104 0.62 -27.20 6.96
C LEU A 104 0.89 -28.57 7.60
N LYS A 105 -0.18 -29.36 7.83
CA LYS A 105 -0.10 -30.66 8.50
C LYS A 105 0.71 -31.68 7.72
N GLU A 106 0.44 -31.84 6.43
CA GLU A 106 0.98 -32.95 5.63
C GLU A 106 2.32 -32.62 4.98
N VAL A 107 2.64 -31.34 4.78
CA VAL A 107 3.85 -30.93 4.06
C VAL A 107 4.80 -30.15 4.96
N VAL A 108 4.35 -29.03 5.51
CA VAL A 108 5.24 -28.10 6.24
C VAL A 108 5.76 -28.73 7.53
N LEU A 109 4.87 -29.28 8.36
CA LEU A 109 5.24 -29.85 9.66
C LEU A 109 6.08 -31.12 9.53
N HIS A 110 5.99 -31.84 8.41
CA HIS A 110 6.79 -33.04 8.14
C HIS A 110 8.16 -32.73 7.51
N SER A 111 8.44 -31.45 7.19
CA SER A 111 9.73 -31.09 6.61
C SER A 111 10.88 -31.31 7.60
N GLU A 112 12.03 -31.76 7.09
CA GLU A 112 13.23 -31.98 7.91
C GLU A 112 13.65 -30.71 8.67
N GLY A 113 13.48 -29.54 8.05
CA GLY A 113 13.79 -28.26 8.69
C GLY A 113 12.97 -28.03 9.95
N VAL A 114 11.65 -28.25 9.90
CA VAL A 114 10.78 -28.11 11.07
C VAL A 114 11.10 -29.19 12.11
N GLN A 115 11.26 -30.44 11.67
CA GLN A 115 11.50 -31.59 12.55
C GLN A 115 12.84 -31.53 13.27
N ASN A 116 13.87 -30.95 12.64
CA ASN A 116 15.22 -30.86 13.22
C ASN A 116 15.46 -29.57 14.01
N LEU A 117 14.79 -28.46 13.65
CA LEU A 117 15.04 -27.14 14.27
C LEU A 117 14.00 -26.72 15.29
N VAL A 118 12.77 -27.23 15.20
CA VAL A 118 11.66 -26.82 16.08
C VAL A 118 11.30 -27.93 17.05
N ALA A 119 10.68 -29.01 16.57
CA ALA A 119 10.28 -30.16 17.39
C ALA A 119 9.96 -31.37 16.51
N LYS A 120 10.08 -32.57 17.09
CA LYS A 120 9.63 -33.82 16.43
C LYS A 120 8.20 -34.22 16.79
N ASP A 121 7.70 -33.75 17.94
CA ASP A 121 6.34 -34.04 18.38
C ASP A 121 5.33 -33.20 17.57
N MET A 122 4.48 -33.89 16.82
CA MET A 122 3.44 -33.26 16.01
C MET A 122 2.41 -32.50 16.85
N ASP A 123 2.11 -32.98 18.07
CA ASP A 123 1.17 -32.29 18.95
C ASP A 123 1.76 -30.97 19.46
N GLU A 124 3.06 -30.94 19.74
CA GLU A 124 3.79 -29.71 20.09
C GLU A 124 3.80 -28.72 18.91
N LEU A 125 4.15 -29.18 17.71
CA LEU A 125 4.14 -28.36 16.50
C LEU A 125 2.76 -27.76 16.20
N LEU A 126 1.70 -28.55 16.37
CA LEU A 126 0.31 -28.09 16.19
C LEU A 126 -0.10 -27.09 17.26
N LYS A 127 0.33 -27.27 18.52
CA LYS A 127 0.09 -26.29 19.59
C LYS A 127 0.76 -24.95 19.29
N ILE A 128 2.01 -24.98 18.81
CA ILE A 128 2.76 -23.78 18.41
C ILE A 128 2.04 -23.06 17.27
N ALA A 129 1.72 -23.77 16.19
CA ALA A 129 1.03 -23.17 15.04
C ALA A 129 -0.34 -22.60 15.41
N ALA A 130 -1.08 -23.29 16.28
CA ALA A 130 -2.38 -22.82 16.76
C ALA A 130 -2.24 -21.58 17.67
N ALA A 131 -1.22 -21.52 18.53
CA ALA A 131 -0.96 -20.36 19.36
C ALA A 131 -0.61 -19.12 18.52
N ASP A 132 0.25 -19.30 17.50
CA ASP A 132 0.61 -18.23 16.55
C ASP A 132 -0.62 -17.65 15.84
N LYS A 133 -1.47 -18.52 15.26
CA LYS A 133 -2.71 -18.07 14.60
C LYS A 133 -3.72 -17.45 15.57
N ARG A 134 -3.79 -17.91 16.83
CA ARG A 134 -4.66 -17.30 17.86
C ARG A 134 -4.23 -15.88 18.19
N GLU A 135 -2.93 -15.61 18.26
CA GLU A 135 -2.44 -14.25 18.51
C GLU A 135 -2.76 -13.33 17.32
N GLU A 136 -2.58 -13.79 16.08
CA GLU A 136 -3.01 -13.03 14.89
C GLU A 136 -4.52 -12.73 14.91
N LEU A 137 -5.34 -13.72 15.28
CA LEU A 137 -6.80 -13.55 15.42
C LEU A 137 -7.15 -12.54 16.52
N LYS A 138 -6.42 -12.52 17.63
CA LYS A 138 -6.60 -11.57 18.73
C LYS A 138 -6.31 -10.14 18.29
N VAL A 139 -5.22 -9.93 17.56
CA VAL A 139 -4.90 -8.61 16.98
C VAL A 139 -6.00 -8.17 16.01
N PHE A 140 -6.41 -9.04 15.09
CA PHE A 140 -7.49 -8.76 14.13
C PHE A 140 -8.82 -8.42 14.81
N SER A 141 -9.25 -9.22 15.78
CA SER A 141 -10.52 -8.99 16.50
C SER A 141 -10.50 -7.69 17.30
N THR A 142 -9.36 -7.33 17.92
CA THR A 142 -9.20 -6.04 18.61
C THR A 142 -9.41 -4.86 17.65
N GLU A 143 -8.92 -4.94 16.42
CA GLU A 143 -9.15 -3.92 15.39
C GLU A 143 -10.63 -3.87 14.98
N VAL A 144 -11.27 -5.02 14.77
CA VAL A 144 -12.71 -5.11 14.43
C VAL A 144 -13.58 -4.50 15.52
N ILE A 145 -13.33 -4.81 16.79
CA ILE A 145 -14.04 -4.25 17.95
C ILE A 145 -13.90 -2.73 17.96
N ARG A 146 -12.66 -2.23 17.76
CA ARG A 146 -12.38 -0.79 17.73
C ARG A 146 -13.15 -0.08 16.62
N PHE A 147 -13.24 -0.66 15.42
CA PHE A 147 -14.03 -0.07 14.34
C PHE A 147 -15.53 -0.17 14.60
N GLY A 148 -16.00 -1.32 15.11
CA GLY A 148 -17.38 -1.54 15.49
C GLY A 148 -17.87 -0.47 16.46
N ASN A 149 -17.14 -0.21 17.54
CA ASN A 149 -17.46 0.82 18.54
C ASN A 149 -17.39 2.26 18.02
N ARG A 150 -16.80 2.49 16.84
CA ARG A 150 -16.80 3.80 16.14
C ARG A 150 -17.84 3.86 15.01
N CYS A 151 -18.54 2.77 14.73
CA CYS A 151 -19.58 2.71 13.72
C CYS A 151 -20.76 3.62 14.11
N LYS A 152 -21.44 4.23 13.13
CA LYS A 152 -22.65 5.01 13.40
C LYS A 152 -23.82 4.15 13.84
N ASP A 153 -23.84 2.90 13.39
CA ASP A 153 -24.91 1.98 13.66
C ASP A 153 -24.58 1.15 14.92
N PRO A 154 -25.38 1.27 16.00
CA PRO A 154 -25.14 0.59 17.26
C PRO A 154 -25.13 -0.94 17.18
N GLN A 155 -25.68 -1.54 16.11
CA GLN A 155 -25.67 -3.01 15.96
C GLN A 155 -24.24 -3.58 15.87
N TRP A 156 -23.25 -2.75 15.49
CA TRP A 156 -21.84 -3.13 15.39
C TRP A 156 -21.03 -2.82 16.65
N HIS A 157 -21.66 -2.32 17.71
CA HIS A 157 -20.98 -1.98 18.96
C HIS A 157 -20.88 -3.20 19.88
N ASN A 158 -19.99 -3.12 20.87
CA ASN A 158 -19.81 -4.11 21.93
C ASN A 158 -19.45 -5.51 21.39
N LEU A 159 -18.70 -5.55 20.28
CA LEU A 159 -18.27 -6.81 19.67
C LEU A 159 -17.31 -7.59 20.56
N ASP A 160 -16.64 -6.93 21.51
CA ASP A 160 -15.79 -7.52 22.54
C ASP A 160 -16.49 -8.69 23.26
N ARG A 161 -17.79 -8.57 23.55
CA ARG A 161 -18.59 -9.64 24.18
C ARG A 161 -18.62 -10.95 23.38
N TYR A 162 -18.43 -10.89 22.05
CA TYR A 162 -18.32 -12.09 21.21
C TYR A 162 -16.90 -12.64 21.18
N PHE A 163 -15.89 -11.78 21.38
CA PHE A 163 -14.47 -12.15 21.29
C PHE A 163 -13.83 -12.55 22.63
N ASP A 164 -14.33 -12.05 23.76
CA ASP A 164 -13.87 -12.41 25.11
C ASP A 164 -13.94 -13.92 25.37
N LYS A 165 -14.88 -14.60 24.71
CA LYS A 165 -15.06 -16.05 24.78
C LYS A 165 -13.89 -16.84 24.20
N PHE A 166 -13.01 -16.21 23.44
CA PHE A 166 -11.86 -16.85 22.78
C PHE A 166 -10.51 -16.50 23.44
N GLY A 167 -10.49 -15.61 24.45
CA GLY A 167 -9.27 -15.19 25.15
C GLY A 167 -8.82 -16.10 26.29
N SER A 168 -9.61 -17.12 26.64
CA SER A 168 -9.37 -18.00 27.81
C SER A 168 -8.85 -19.40 27.46
N PHE A 169 -8.17 -19.58 26.32
CA PHE A 169 -7.60 -20.87 25.88
C PHE A 169 -6.09 -20.97 26.13
#